data_AF-A0A3B9HHA0-F1
#
_entry.id   AF-A0A3B9HHA0-F1
#
_cell.length_a   1.000
_cell.length_b   1.000
_cell.length_c   1.000
_cell.angle_alpha   90.00
_cell.angle_beta   90.00
_cell.angle_gamma   90.00
#
_symmetry.space_group_name_H-M   'P 1'
#
loop_
_entity.id
_entity.type
_entity.pdbx_description
1 polymer ?
#
loop_
_entity_poly.entity_id
_entity_poly.type
_entity_poly.pdbx_seq_one_letter_code
_entity_poly.pdbx_strand_id
1 'polypeptide(L)'
;MDVEQFKELSLTQDALSAYDDERANRLYQVNCQVCHGRNLDGAGPITTLKSSRNDGSNALNKGSMPVNLNSERVRTLSDGEIFGYITWGGRAGLSAASRDKRSSAIMPQFGKLLSEDERWELVWFLRQRIGSK
;
A
#
# COMPACT_ATOMS: atom_id res chain seq x y z
N MET A 1 -17.38 -1.63 -4.36
CA MET A 1 -16.20 -1.15 -5.12
C MET A 1 -15.38 -2.36 -5.51
N ASP A 2 -15.16 -2.59 -6.80
CA ASP A 2 -14.45 -3.77 -7.32
C ASP A 2 -12.99 -3.43 -7.66
N VAL A 3 -12.07 -4.40 -7.59
CA VAL A 3 -10.67 -4.25 -8.01
C VAL A 3 -10.59 -3.77 -9.46
N GLU A 4 -11.51 -4.24 -10.30
CA GLU A 4 -11.59 -3.82 -11.70
C GLU A 4 -11.92 -2.32 -11.84
N GLN A 5 -12.74 -1.74 -10.95
CA GLN A 5 -13.04 -0.30 -10.96
C GLN A 5 -11.81 0.55 -10.59
N PHE A 6 -10.91 0.01 -9.77
CA PHE A 6 -9.66 0.68 -9.46
C PHE A 6 -8.67 0.63 -10.63
N LYS A 7 -8.78 -0.30 -11.57
CA LYS A 7 -7.84 -0.35 -12.71
C LYS A 7 -7.91 0.88 -13.59
N GLU A 8 -9.08 1.48 -13.67
CA GLU A 8 -9.37 2.65 -14.50
C GLU A 8 -9.03 3.98 -13.82
N LEU A 9 -8.78 3.97 -12.50
CA LEU A 9 -8.39 5.18 -11.78
C LEU A 9 -6.95 5.56 -12.11
N SER A 10 -6.78 6.79 -12.57
CA SER A 10 -5.49 7.42 -12.82
C SER A 10 -5.39 8.74 -12.05
N LEU A 11 -4.16 9.16 -11.79
CA LEU A 11 -3.87 10.51 -11.31
C LEU A 11 -4.45 11.55 -12.27
N THR A 12 -5.01 12.62 -11.72
CA THR A 12 -5.39 13.79 -12.51
C THR A 12 -4.14 14.61 -12.85
N GLN A 13 -4.20 15.35 -13.97
CA GLN A 13 -3.11 16.23 -14.38
C GLN A 13 -2.79 17.29 -13.31
N ASP A 14 -3.81 17.78 -12.59
CA ASP A 14 -3.67 18.74 -11.51
C ASP A 14 -2.92 18.14 -10.32
N ALA A 15 -3.26 16.91 -9.91
CA ALA A 15 -2.55 16.19 -8.85
C ALA A 15 -1.07 15.96 -9.18
N LEU A 16 -0.75 15.69 -10.45
CA LEU A 16 0.65 15.57 -10.91
C LEU A 16 1.41 16.90 -10.80
N SER A 17 0.76 18.02 -11.11
CA SER A 17 1.38 19.35 -11.02
C SER A 17 1.63 19.83 -9.59
N ALA A 18 0.87 19.31 -8.62
CA ALA A 18 1.02 19.62 -7.20
C ALA A 18 1.94 18.64 -6.44
N TYR A 19 2.55 17.68 -7.13
CA TYR A 19 3.39 16.66 -6.50
C TYR A 19 4.64 17.26 -5.84
N ASP A 20 4.89 16.84 -4.61
CA ASP A 20 6.09 17.17 -3.82
C ASP A 20 6.78 15.86 -3.40
N ASP A 21 7.94 15.58 -4.00
CA ASP A 21 8.71 14.36 -3.75
C ASP A 21 9.20 14.24 -2.31
N GLU A 22 9.58 15.36 -1.67
CA GLU A 22 10.02 15.32 -0.29
C GLU A 22 8.86 15.01 0.65
N ARG A 23 7.70 15.62 0.40
CA ARG A 23 6.51 15.32 1.20
C ARG A 23 6.08 13.87 1.02
N ALA A 24 6.04 13.37 -0.21
CA ALA A 24 5.70 11.98 -0.47
C ALA A 24 6.70 10.99 0.15
N ASN A 25 8.00 11.32 0.15
CA ASN A 25 9.02 10.56 0.86
C ASN A 25 8.78 10.57 2.38
N ARG A 26 8.40 11.71 2.98
CA ARG A 26 8.03 11.80 4.41
C ARG A 26 6.79 10.94 4.71
N LEU A 27 5.76 10.98 3.87
CA LEU A 27 4.58 10.12 3.97
C LEU A 27 4.98 8.64 3.94
N TYR A 28 5.86 8.24 3.03
CA TYR A 28 6.36 6.87 2.93
C TYR A 28 7.12 6.45 4.19
N GLN A 29 8.03 7.30 4.69
CA GLN A 29 8.84 7.01 5.87
C GLN A 29 7.99 6.80 7.12
N VAL A 30 6.96 7.61 7.32
CA VAL A 30 6.07 7.54 8.49
C VAL A 30 5.13 6.35 8.42
N ASN A 31 4.57 6.05 7.24
CA ASN A 31 3.44 5.13 7.11
C ASN A 31 3.82 3.74 6.59
N CYS A 32 4.84 3.66 5.73
CA CYS A 32 5.08 2.47 4.90
C CYS A 32 6.42 1.80 5.20
N GLN A 33 7.48 2.59 5.45
CA GLN A 33 8.85 2.11 5.59
C GLN A 33 9.02 1.04 6.68
N VAL A 34 8.26 1.17 7.77
CA VAL A 34 8.37 0.25 8.91
C VAL A 34 8.11 -1.22 8.54
N CYS A 35 7.33 -1.45 7.48
CA CYS A 35 7.03 -2.77 6.92
C CYS A 35 7.70 -3.00 5.56
N HIS A 36 7.70 -2.00 4.68
CA HIS A 36 8.18 -2.16 3.30
C HIS A 36 9.67 -1.85 3.10
N GLY A 37 10.37 -1.41 4.15
CA GLY A 37 11.81 -1.15 4.14
C GLY A 37 12.17 0.19 3.51
N ARG A 38 13.35 0.73 3.86
CA ARG A 38 13.84 1.99 3.26
C ARG A 38 14.12 1.83 1.76
N ASN A 39 14.47 0.63 1.33
CA ASN A 39 14.83 0.30 -0.04
C ASN A 39 13.65 -0.26 -0.87
N LEU A 40 12.41 -0.16 -0.36
CA LEU A 40 11.21 -0.67 -1.04
C LEU A 40 11.23 -2.20 -1.26
N ASP A 41 12.05 -2.94 -0.52
CA ASP A 41 12.35 -4.36 -0.72
C ASP A 41 11.47 -5.30 0.12
N GLY A 42 10.57 -4.74 0.95
CA GLY A 42 9.77 -5.52 1.89
C GLY A 42 10.53 -5.89 3.17
N ALA A 43 11.77 -5.41 3.35
CA ALA A 43 12.61 -5.68 4.51
C ALA A 43 12.52 -4.53 5.54
N GLY A 44 11.29 -4.21 5.96
CA GLY A 44 11.06 -3.27 7.07
C GLY A 44 11.55 -3.83 8.42
N PRO A 45 11.85 -2.97 9.40
CA PRO A 45 12.28 -3.39 10.74
C PRO A 45 11.25 -4.22 11.51
N ILE A 46 9.96 -4.14 11.17
CA ILE A 46 8.96 -5.04 11.74
C ILE A 46 9.06 -6.41 11.05
N THR A 47 9.74 -7.34 11.70
CA THR A 47 9.91 -8.73 11.25
C THR A 47 8.95 -9.70 11.91
N THR A 48 8.31 -9.30 13.01
CA THR A 48 7.32 -10.11 13.74
C THR A 48 6.19 -9.24 14.26
N LEU A 49 4.97 -9.77 14.24
CA LEU A 49 3.79 -9.12 14.80
C LEU A 49 2.91 -10.22 15.39
N LYS A 50 2.52 -10.11 16.66
CA LYS A 50 1.74 -11.17 17.33
C LYS A 50 0.29 -11.15 16.86
N SER A 51 -0.25 -12.34 16.65
CA SER A 51 -1.64 -12.52 16.29
C SER A 51 -2.55 -12.16 17.47
N SER A 52 -3.66 -11.46 17.21
CA SER A 52 -4.70 -11.20 18.21
C SER A 52 -5.47 -12.45 18.65
N ARG A 53 -5.15 -13.63 18.08
CA ARG A 53 -5.77 -14.92 18.43
C ARG A 53 -5.30 -15.47 19.78
N ASN A 54 -4.22 -14.91 20.36
CA ASN A 54 -3.63 -15.38 21.63
C ASN A 54 -3.25 -16.87 21.65
N ASP A 55 -2.98 -17.47 20.49
CA ASP A 55 -2.59 -18.88 20.30
C ASP A 55 -1.06 -19.05 20.10
N GLY A 56 -0.28 -18.01 20.38
CA GLY A 56 1.16 -17.97 20.15
C GLY A 56 1.59 -17.70 18.70
N SER A 57 0.64 -17.67 17.75
CA SER A 57 0.94 -17.42 16.33
C SER A 57 1.33 -15.96 16.03
N ASN A 58 2.04 -15.76 14.92
CA ASN A 58 2.35 -14.43 14.40
C ASN A 58 1.33 -14.03 13.32
N ALA A 59 0.85 -12.79 13.40
CA ALA A 59 0.07 -12.12 12.38
C ALA A 59 0.87 -11.94 11.07
N LEU A 60 2.16 -11.63 11.19
CA LEU A 60 3.12 -11.70 10.09
C LEU A 60 3.63 -13.13 9.93
N ASN A 61 3.27 -13.76 8.83
CA ASN A 61 3.68 -15.10 8.42
C ASN A 61 3.89 -15.12 6.90
N LYS A 62 4.29 -16.27 6.34
CA LYS A 62 4.63 -16.41 4.91
C LYS A 62 3.57 -15.85 3.94
N GLY A 63 2.28 -15.85 4.31
CA GLY A 63 1.19 -15.32 3.48
C GLY A 63 0.86 -13.84 3.69
N SER A 64 1.41 -13.21 4.73
CA SER A 64 1.11 -11.83 5.14
C SER A 64 2.35 -10.93 5.24
N MET A 65 3.53 -11.42 4.86
CA MET A 65 4.75 -10.62 4.79
C MET A 65 4.58 -9.46 3.79
N PRO A 66 5.13 -8.27 4.11
CA PRO A 66 5.21 -7.17 3.16
C PRO A 66 5.88 -7.62 1.86
N VAL A 67 5.30 -7.22 0.73
CA VAL A 67 5.86 -7.55 -0.58
C VAL A 67 7.09 -6.67 -0.87
N ASN A 68 8.02 -7.21 -1.66
CA ASN A 68 9.05 -6.42 -2.32
C ASN A 68 8.37 -5.51 -3.36
N LEU A 69 8.36 -4.20 -3.10
CA LEU A 69 7.74 -3.22 -3.99
C LEU A 69 8.55 -3.01 -5.27
N ASN A 70 9.84 -3.35 -5.30
CA ASN A 70 10.64 -3.35 -6.54
C ASN A 70 10.32 -4.54 -7.48
N SER A 71 9.51 -5.51 -7.02
CA SER A 71 9.23 -6.71 -7.81
C SER A 71 8.45 -6.42 -9.09
N GLU A 72 8.68 -7.22 -10.13
CA GLU A 72 7.94 -7.13 -11.40
C GLU A 72 6.41 -7.15 -11.18
N ARG A 73 5.95 -8.00 -10.26
CA ARG A 73 4.53 -8.09 -9.89
C ARG A 73 3.94 -6.74 -9.45
N VAL A 74 4.69 -5.93 -8.71
CA VAL A 74 4.21 -4.62 -8.24
C VAL A 74 4.30 -3.60 -9.36
N ARG A 75 5.35 -3.65 -10.19
CA ARG A 75 5.50 -2.77 -11.36
C ARG A 75 4.38 -2.93 -12.39
N THR A 76 3.81 -4.14 -12.52
CA THR A 76 2.69 -4.46 -13.43
C THR A 76 1.30 -4.09 -12.88
N LEU A 77 1.17 -3.73 -11.61
CA LEU A 77 -0.11 -3.24 -11.08
C LEU A 77 -0.49 -1.93 -11.78
N SER A 78 -1.77 -1.64 -11.93
CA SER A 78 -2.21 -0.31 -12.31
C SER A 78 -2.04 0.70 -11.17
N ASP A 79 -2.08 1.99 -11.48
CA ASP A 79 -1.99 3.05 -10.47
C ASP A 79 -3.13 2.97 -9.46
N GLY A 80 -4.36 2.78 -9.94
CA GLY A 80 -5.49 2.64 -9.04
C GLY A 80 -5.51 1.33 -8.26
N GLU A 81 -4.88 0.24 -8.73
CA GLU A 81 -4.66 -0.95 -7.88
C GLU A 81 -3.74 -0.62 -6.71
N ILE A 82 -2.64 0.10 -6.95
CA ILE A 82 -1.73 0.56 -5.88
C ILE A 82 -2.49 1.49 -4.93
N PHE A 83 -3.25 2.46 -5.46
CA PHE A 83 -4.09 3.35 -4.66
C PHE A 83 -5.08 2.56 -3.79
N GLY A 84 -5.79 1.59 -4.37
CA GLY A 84 -6.74 0.74 -3.67
C GLY A 84 -6.08 -0.09 -2.57
N TYR A 85 -4.89 -0.63 -2.81
CA TYR A 85 -4.12 -1.34 -1.79
C TYR A 85 -3.65 -0.43 -0.66
N ILE A 86 -3.19 0.79 -0.92
CA ILE A 86 -2.86 1.76 0.13
C ILE A 86 -4.12 2.09 0.94
N THR A 87 -5.22 2.40 0.25
CA THR A 87 -6.49 2.80 0.85
C THR A 87 -7.04 1.76 1.81
N TRP A 88 -7.08 0.50 1.36
CA TRP A 88 -7.83 -0.56 2.01
C TRP A 88 -6.98 -1.57 2.77
N GLY A 89 -5.66 -1.45 2.76
CA GLY A 89 -4.78 -2.37 3.48
C GLY A 89 -4.43 -3.61 2.66
N GLY A 90 -3.84 -3.38 1.49
CA GLY A 90 -3.41 -4.41 0.55
C GLY A 90 -4.57 -5.12 -0.14
N ARG A 91 -4.24 -6.16 -0.92
CA ARG A 91 -5.22 -6.95 -1.68
C ARG A 91 -6.28 -7.59 -0.79
N ALA A 92 -5.89 -8.10 0.37
CA ALA A 92 -6.82 -8.72 1.32
C ALA A 92 -7.83 -7.71 1.85
N GLY A 93 -7.38 -6.49 2.18
CA GLY A 93 -8.25 -5.44 2.67
C GLY A 93 -9.16 -4.86 1.60
N LEU A 94 -8.66 -4.63 0.38
CA LEU A 94 -9.49 -4.24 -0.75
C LEU A 94 -10.59 -5.27 -1.06
N SER A 95 -10.24 -6.56 -1.05
CA SER A 95 -11.20 -7.66 -1.25
C SER A 95 -12.23 -7.79 -0.12
N ALA A 96 -11.90 -7.38 1.10
CA ALA A 96 -12.86 -7.35 2.21
C ALA A 96 -13.83 -6.17 2.04
N ALA A 97 -13.31 -4.98 1.72
CA ALA A 97 -14.09 -3.78 1.48
C ALA A 97 -15.06 -3.94 0.31
N SER A 98 -14.65 -4.62 -0.78
CA SER A 98 -15.53 -4.87 -1.93
C SER A 98 -16.75 -5.73 -1.60
N ARG A 99 -16.70 -6.50 -0.50
CA ARG A 99 -17.76 -7.38 -0.01
C ARG A 99 -18.43 -6.87 1.27
N ASP A 100 -18.18 -5.62 1.64
CA ASP A 100 -18.66 -5.01 2.88
C ASP A 100 -18.30 -5.82 4.14
N LYS A 101 -17.08 -6.37 4.16
CA LYS A 101 -16.56 -7.17 5.28
C LYS A 101 -15.43 -6.45 6.00
N ARG A 102 -15.32 -6.73 7.30
CA ARG A 102 -14.15 -6.31 8.08
C ARG A 102 -12.88 -6.96 7.52
N SER A 103 -11.88 -6.14 7.22
CA SER A 103 -10.56 -6.61 6.77
C SER A 103 -9.80 -7.31 7.89
N SER A 104 -9.18 -8.44 7.57
CA SER A 104 -8.18 -9.13 8.39
C SER A 104 -6.74 -8.81 7.96
N ALA A 105 -6.55 -7.83 7.09
CA ALA A 105 -5.23 -7.47 6.59
C ALA A 105 -4.37 -6.87 7.71
N ILE A 106 -3.08 -7.20 7.67
CA ILE A 106 -2.08 -6.63 8.59
C ILE A 106 -1.66 -5.23 8.13
N MET A 107 -1.64 -5.00 6.82
CA MET A 107 -1.44 -3.67 6.26
C MET A 107 -2.62 -2.77 6.66
N PRO A 108 -2.37 -1.61 7.31
CA PRO A 108 -3.44 -0.69 7.72
C PRO A 108 -4.27 -0.15 6.54
N GLN A 109 -5.51 0.22 6.82
CA GLN A 109 -6.36 0.96 5.89
C GLN A 109 -6.00 2.44 5.94
N PHE A 110 -5.09 2.90 5.07
CA PHE A 110 -4.61 4.27 5.12
C PHE A 110 -5.66 5.30 4.70
N GLY A 111 -6.79 4.91 4.10
CA GLY A 111 -7.92 5.83 3.88
C GLY A 111 -8.55 6.38 5.17
N LYS A 112 -8.17 5.85 6.34
CA LYS A 112 -8.57 6.37 7.66
C LYS A 112 -7.54 7.32 8.29
N LEU A 113 -6.35 7.43 7.69
CA LEU A 113 -5.19 8.12 8.27
C LEU A 113 -4.64 9.20 7.33
N LEU A 114 -4.80 9.01 6.02
CA LEU A 114 -4.30 9.87 4.96
C LEU A 114 -5.48 10.35 4.11
N SER A 115 -5.39 11.58 3.63
CA SER A 115 -6.28 12.13 2.61
C SER A 115 -6.18 11.34 1.30
N GLU A 116 -7.09 11.63 0.36
CA GLU A 116 -7.01 11.05 -0.98
C GLU A 116 -5.75 11.50 -1.74
N ASP A 117 -5.44 12.79 -1.69
CA ASP A 117 -4.29 13.37 -2.38
C ASP A 117 -2.97 12.77 -1.87
N GLU A 118 -2.81 12.63 -0.56
CA GLU A 118 -1.62 11.99 0.04
C GLU A 118 -1.46 10.52 -0.38
N ARG A 119 -2.56 9.79 -0.56
CA ARG A 119 -2.52 8.41 -1.06
C ARG A 119 -2.10 8.36 -2.53
N TRP A 120 -2.58 9.30 -3.35
CA TRP A 120 -2.17 9.44 -4.74
C TRP A 120 -0.70 9.87 -4.89
N GLU A 121 -0.20 10.74 -4.02
CA GLU A 121 1.22 11.08 -3.96
C GLU A 121 2.10 9.87 -3.63
N LEU A 122 1.65 8.99 -2.74
CA LEU A 122 2.36 7.75 -2.45
C LEU A 122 2.40 6.82 -3.68
N VAL A 123 1.32 6.77 -4.47
CA VAL A 123 1.32 6.02 -5.75
C VAL A 123 2.39 6.59 -6.69
N TRP A 124 2.41 7.92 -6.86
CA TRP A 124 3.38 8.56 -7.74
C TRP A 124 4.82 8.41 -7.23
N PHE A 125 5.03 8.56 -5.92
CA PHE A 125 6.32 8.29 -5.28
C PHE A 125 6.82 6.89 -5.62
N LEU A 126 5.97 5.87 -5.50
CA LEU A 126 6.34 4.52 -5.89
C LEU A 126 6.70 4.47 -7.37
N ARG A 127 5.90 5.04 -8.28
CA ARG A 127 6.22 5.06 -9.71
C ARG A 127 7.55 5.72 -10.03
N GLN A 128 7.90 6.81 -9.38
CA GLN A 128 9.19 7.47 -9.56
C GLN A 128 10.37 6.61 -9.10
N ARG A 129 10.17 5.68 -8.14
CA ARG A 129 11.24 4.83 -7.62
C ARG A 129 11.33 3.46 -8.28
N ILE A 130 10.20 2.85 -8.63
CA ILE A 130 10.14 1.46 -9.14
C ILE A 130 9.74 1.39 -10.62
N GLY A 131 9.21 2.46 -11.20
CA GLY A 131 8.66 2.51 -12.55
C GLY A 131 7.32 1.77 -12.72
N SER A 132 6.68 1.97 -13.86
CA SER A 132 5.68 1.04 -14.41
C SER A 132 6.36 0.06 -15.37
N LYS A 133 5.69 -1.04 -15.70
CA LYS A 133 6.06 -1.91 -16.82
C LYS A 133 5.13 -1.65 -18.00
#